data_AF-S9S674-F1
#
_entry.id   AF-S9S674-F1
#
_cell.length_a   1.000
_cell.length_b   1.000
_cell.length_c   1.000
_cell.angle_alpha   90.00
_cell.angle_beta   90.00
_cell.angle_gamma   90.00
#
_symmetry.space_group_name_H-M   'P 1'
#
loop_
_entity.id
_entity.type
_entity.pdbx_description
1 polymer ?
#
loop_
_entity_poly.entity_id
_entity_poly.type
_entity_poly.pdbx_seq_one_letter_code
_entity_poly.pdbx_strand_id
1 'polypeptide(L)'
;FILQGKGGVGKSLIASLLAQYYTTHGLSPICVDTDPVNATFSGYKAFKAEALSIMEGDDINPRAFDQLVERIMAEGDGDESAPVMVIDNGASTFVPLCSYLLQNEVIPLLAEAGHGVRFHTVITGGQALPDTTEGFISLCRNIPDVPVVVWINEYFGRPVRNGKSFEESNAYKTHQNRVHALVTIPAVKPETFGRDMEQMLKRHLTFAEI
;
A
#
# COMPACT_ATOMS: atom_id res chain seq x y z
N PHE A 1 -4.60 0.26 -3.34
CA PHE A 1 -3.16 0.27 -3.67
C PHE A 1 -2.33 0.67 -2.46
N ILE A 2 -1.24 -0.03 -2.19
CA ILE A 2 -0.24 0.35 -1.17
C ILE A 2 0.96 0.95 -1.91
N LEU A 3 1.24 2.24 -1.69
CA LEU A 3 2.13 3.05 -2.53
C LEU A 3 3.15 3.82 -1.68
N GLN A 4 4.45 3.58 -1.91
CA GLN A 4 5.54 4.36 -1.32
C GLN A 4 6.86 4.09 -2.07
N GLY A 5 7.53 5.15 -2.52
CA GLY A 5 8.81 5.08 -3.24
C GLY A 5 9.99 4.63 -2.37
N LYS A 6 9.85 4.66 -1.04
CA LYS A 6 10.86 4.10 -0.13
C LYS A 6 10.68 2.59 0.09
N GLY A 7 11.74 1.82 -0.17
CA GLY A 7 11.82 0.39 0.15
C GLY A 7 11.99 0.12 1.65
N GLY A 8 11.54 -1.05 2.11
CA GLY A 8 11.76 -1.51 3.49
C GLY A 8 10.98 -0.77 4.58
N VAL A 9 9.95 0.01 4.24
CA VAL A 9 9.17 0.79 5.22
C VAL A 9 7.92 0.08 5.75
N GLY A 10 7.62 -1.13 5.26
CA GLY A 10 6.47 -1.92 5.72
C GLY A 10 5.26 -1.94 4.79
N LYS A 11 5.41 -1.69 3.49
CA LYS A 11 4.32 -1.79 2.50
C LYS A 11 3.66 -3.18 2.48
N SER A 12 4.47 -4.24 2.32
CA SER A 12 3.96 -5.62 2.29
C SER A 12 3.40 -6.09 3.64
N LEU A 13 3.86 -5.51 4.75
CA LEU A 13 3.23 -5.70 6.06
C LEU A 13 1.81 -5.11 6.06
N ILE A 14 1.63 -3.90 5.53
CA ILE A 14 0.31 -3.28 5.42
C ILE A 14 -0.59 -4.07 4.49
N ALA A 15 -0.08 -4.55 3.35
CA ALA A 15 -0.81 -5.41 2.44
C ALA A 15 -1.28 -6.70 3.14
N SER A 16 -0.40 -7.36 3.91
CA SER A 16 -0.77 -8.56 4.68
C SER A 16 -1.77 -8.28 5.79
N LEU A 17 -1.66 -7.14 6.49
CA LEU A 17 -2.64 -6.73 7.51
C LEU A 17 -4.02 -6.48 6.91
N LEU A 18 -4.08 -5.79 5.75
CA LEU A 18 -5.33 -5.54 5.05
C LEU A 18 -5.98 -6.84 4.54
N ALA A 19 -5.20 -7.72 3.90
CA ALA A 19 -5.71 -9.01 3.42
C ALA A 19 -6.30 -9.84 4.57
N GLN A 20 -5.60 -9.92 5.70
CA GLN A 20 -6.10 -10.62 6.89
C GLN A 20 -7.33 -9.94 7.50
N TYR A 21 -7.35 -8.61 7.56
CA TYR A 21 -8.51 -7.87 8.05
C TYR A 21 -9.75 -8.20 7.21
N TYR A 22 -9.67 -8.11 5.89
CA TYR A 22 -10.81 -8.43 5.03
C TYR A 22 -11.23 -9.90 5.14
N THR A 23 -10.25 -10.82 5.19
CA THR A 23 -10.52 -12.27 5.34
C THR A 23 -11.26 -12.58 6.64
N THR A 24 -10.82 -12.00 7.75
CA THR A 24 -11.45 -12.19 9.08
C THR A 24 -12.83 -11.56 9.19
N HIS A 25 -13.18 -10.61 8.31
CA HIS A 25 -14.51 -10.01 8.21
C HIS A 25 -15.39 -10.66 7.13
N GLY A 26 -15.02 -11.87 6.67
CA GLY A 26 -15.83 -12.67 5.76
C GLY A 26 -15.72 -12.29 4.28
N LEU A 27 -14.79 -11.41 3.92
CA LEU A 27 -14.49 -11.07 2.53
C LEU A 27 -13.36 -11.95 1.99
N SER A 28 -13.32 -12.17 0.67
CA SER A 28 -12.22 -12.87 0.01
C SER A 28 -11.42 -11.88 -0.85
N PRO A 29 -10.40 -11.21 -0.29
CA PRO A 29 -9.68 -10.18 -1.03
C PRO A 29 -8.84 -10.80 -2.15
N ILE A 30 -8.83 -10.14 -3.31
CA ILE A 30 -7.89 -10.47 -4.39
C ILE A 30 -6.58 -9.77 -4.08
N CYS A 31 -5.50 -10.54 -3.97
CA CYS A 31 -4.19 -10.04 -3.58
C CYS A 31 -3.27 -10.00 -4.81
N VAL A 32 -2.67 -8.85 -5.10
CA VAL A 32 -1.75 -8.65 -6.22
C VAL A 32 -0.46 -8.05 -5.69
N ASP A 33 0.66 -8.63 -6.08
CA ASP A 33 2.00 -8.13 -5.79
C ASP A 33 2.64 -7.66 -7.09
N THR A 34 2.91 -6.36 -7.19
CA THR A 34 3.52 -5.77 -8.37
C THR A 34 5.00 -5.41 -8.16
N ASP A 35 5.64 -5.92 -7.11
CA ASP A 35 7.09 -5.72 -6.91
C ASP A 35 7.87 -6.74 -7.78
N PRO A 36 8.63 -6.28 -8.80
CA PRO A 36 9.37 -7.18 -9.67
C PRO A 36 10.64 -7.76 -9.03
N VAL A 37 11.09 -7.22 -7.89
CA VAL A 37 12.36 -7.60 -7.24
C VAL A 37 12.12 -8.36 -5.94
N ASN A 38 11.22 -7.85 -5.10
CA ASN A 38 10.98 -8.36 -3.75
C ASN A 38 9.50 -8.64 -3.52
N ALA A 39 8.95 -9.62 -4.23
CA ALA A 39 7.55 -10.06 -4.17
C ALA A 39 7.17 -10.68 -2.79
N THR A 40 7.24 -9.86 -1.75
CA THR A 40 7.10 -10.23 -0.35
C THR A 40 5.66 -10.60 -0.03
N PHE A 41 4.70 -9.96 -0.70
CA PHE A 41 3.28 -10.25 -0.50
C PHE A 41 2.89 -11.59 -1.14
N SER A 42 3.45 -11.91 -2.32
CA SER A 42 3.36 -13.24 -2.94
C SER A 42 3.99 -14.37 -2.12
N GLY A 43 4.90 -14.04 -1.19
CA GLY A 43 5.50 -15.02 -0.28
C GLY A 43 4.49 -15.65 0.69
N TYR A 44 3.37 -14.98 0.97
CA TYR A 44 2.33 -15.48 1.88
C TYR A 44 1.40 -16.44 1.14
N LYS A 45 1.60 -17.75 1.37
CA LYS A 45 0.79 -18.81 0.73
C LYS A 45 -0.70 -18.67 1.01
N ALA A 46 -1.06 -18.19 2.20
CA ALA A 46 -2.44 -18.00 2.63
C ALA A 46 -3.22 -17.02 1.72
N PHE A 47 -2.57 -15.98 1.21
CA PHE A 47 -3.23 -14.95 0.39
C PHE A 47 -3.36 -15.33 -1.08
N LYS A 48 -2.60 -16.34 -1.54
CA LYS A 48 -2.51 -16.72 -2.96
C LYS A 48 -2.30 -15.48 -3.85
N ALA A 49 -1.46 -14.56 -3.39
CA ALA A 49 -1.19 -13.31 -4.09
C ALA A 49 -0.58 -13.61 -5.46
N GLU A 50 -1.10 -12.93 -6.47
CA GLU A 50 -0.60 -13.02 -7.83
C GLU A 50 0.57 -12.07 -8.01
N ALA A 51 1.71 -12.61 -8.45
CA ALA A 51 2.85 -11.79 -8.84
C ALA A 51 2.64 -11.27 -10.28
N LEU A 52 2.47 -9.96 -10.40
CA LEU A 52 2.31 -9.29 -11.68
C LEU A 52 3.52 -8.38 -11.94
N SER A 53 4.41 -8.81 -12.84
CA SER A 53 5.54 -7.98 -13.24
C SER A 53 5.08 -6.81 -14.12
N ILE A 54 4.99 -5.63 -13.53
CA ILE A 54 4.59 -4.39 -14.22
C ILE A 54 5.77 -3.64 -14.86
N MET A 55 6.98 -4.21 -14.79
CA MET A 55 8.19 -3.63 -15.38
C MET A 55 8.69 -4.52 -16.53
N GLU A 56 9.20 -3.87 -17.58
CA GLU A 56 9.97 -4.47 -18.67
C GLU A 56 11.32 -3.74 -18.75
N GLY A 57 12.36 -4.32 -18.15
CA GLY A 57 13.62 -3.61 -17.91
C GLY A 57 13.44 -2.47 -16.92
N ASP A 58 13.79 -1.25 -17.34
CA ASP A 58 13.66 -0.03 -16.52
C ASP A 58 12.34 0.73 -16.77
N ASP A 59 11.54 0.28 -17.74
CA ASP A 59 10.28 0.92 -18.13
C ASP A 59 9.06 0.13 -17.60
N ILE A 60 7.92 0.80 -17.48
CA ILE A 60 6.64 0.10 -17.25
C ILE A 60 6.33 -0.74 -18.47
N ASN A 61 5.85 -1.96 -18.23
CA ASN A 61 5.13 -2.73 -19.24
C ASN A 61 3.65 -2.28 -19.27
N PRO A 62 3.22 -1.46 -20.25
CA PRO A 62 1.86 -0.91 -20.25
C PRO A 62 0.83 -2.03 -20.35
N ARG A 63 1.13 -3.12 -21.08
CA ARG A 63 0.21 -4.26 -21.23
C ARG A 63 -0.02 -4.99 -19.91
N ALA A 64 1.02 -5.16 -19.09
CA ALA A 64 0.86 -5.76 -17.77
C ALA A 64 -0.02 -4.89 -16.87
N PHE A 65 0.05 -3.57 -17.04
CA PHE A 65 -0.80 -2.66 -16.30
C PHE A 65 -2.24 -2.63 -16.84
N ASP A 66 -2.42 -2.65 -18.16
CA ASP A 66 -3.74 -2.79 -18.79
C ASP A 66 -4.45 -4.05 -18.26
N GLN A 67 -3.73 -5.19 -18.17
CA GLN A 67 -4.25 -6.42 -17.57
C GLN A 67 -4.69 -6.25 -16.11
N LEU A 68 -3.95 -5.49 -15.31
CA LEU A 68 -4.35 -5.18 -13.94
C LEU A 68 -5.65 -4.37 -13.92
N VAL A 69 -5.76 -3.34 -14.77
CA VAL A 69 -6.95 -2.49 -14.86
C VAL A 69 -8.16 -3.27 -15.36
N GLU A 70 -8.02 -4.01 -16.46
CA GLU A 70 -9.06 -4.89 -17.00
C GLU A 70 -9.57 -5.87 -15.95
N ARG A 71 -8.67 -6.43 -15.14
CA ARG A 71 -9.06 -7.32 -14.05
C ARG A 71 -9.80 -6.60 -12.94
N ILE A 72 -9.35 -5.40 -12.52
CA ILE A 72 -10.10 -4.62 -11.54
C ILE A 72 -11.53 -4.41 -12.05
N MET A 73 -11.68 -4.01 -13.32
CA MET A 73 -12.96 -3.76 -13.98
C MET A 73 -13.84 -5.01 -14.05
N ALA A 74 -13.26 -6.18 -14.32
CA ALA A 74 -14.00 -7.44 -14.43
C ALA A 74 -14.59 -7.92 -13.09
N GLU A 75 -14.04 -7.47 -11.96
CA GLU A 75 -14.53 -7.84 -10.62
C GLU A 75 -15.60 -6.84 -10.11
N GLY A 76 -15.94 -5.83 -10.91
CA GLY A 76 -16.82 -4.71 -10.57
C GLY A 76 -18.20 -4.76 -11.22
N ASP A 77 -19.01 -5.78 -10.96
CA ASP A 77 -20.38 -5.86 -11.52
C ASP A 77 -21.46 -5.23 -10.61
N GLY A 78 -21.08 -4.34 -9.68
CA GLY A 78 -22.04 -3.54 -8.89
C GLY A 78 -22.76 -4.28 -7.76
N ASP A 79 -22.34 -5.50 -7.44
CA ASP A 79 -22.82 -6.25 -6.27
C ASP A 79 -22.02 -5.85 -5.01
N GLU A 80 -22.68 -5.70 -3.86
CA GLU A 80 -22.03 -5.50 -2.56
C GLU A 80 -21.09 -6.67 -2.18
N SER A 81 -21.22 -7.82 -2.88
CA SER A 81 -20.31 -8.97 -2.76
C SER A 81 -19.00 -8.85 -3.54
N ALA A 82 -18.79 -7.78 -4.32
CA ALA A 82 -17.56 -7.60 -5.10
C ALA A 82 -16.32 -7.64 -4.19
N PRO A 83 -15.28 -8.43 -4.55
CA PRO A 83 -14.12 -8.61 -3.70
C PRO A 83 -13.28 -7.34 -3.62
N VAL A 84 -12.69 -7.08 -2.44
CA VAL A 84 -11.71 -6.00 -2.29
C VAL A 84 -10.38 -6.43 -2.90
N MET A 85 -9.79 -5.60 -3.76
CA MET A 85 -8.44 -5.85 -4.27
C MET A 85 -7.37 -5.15 -3.43
N VAL A 86 -6.40 -5.93 -2.93
CA VAL A 86 -5.22 -5.45 -2.21
C VAL A 86 -4.02 -5.54 -3.13
N ILE A 87 -3.51 -4.39 -3.57
CA ILE A 87 -2.42 -4.29 -4.54
C ILE A 87 -1.20 -3.72 -3.82
N ASP A 88 -0.19 -4.58 -3.56
CA ASP A 88 1.11 -4.20 -3.01
C ASP A 88 2.04 -3.76 -4.14
N ASN A 89 2.54 -2.53 -4.06
CA ASN A 89 3.40 -1.97 -5.10
C ASN A 89 4.85 -1.93 -4.63
N GLY A 90 5.76 -2.32 -5.53
CA GLY A 90 7.20 -2.22 -5.30
C GLY A 90 7.69 -0.77 -5.17
N ALA A 91 8.75 -0.57 -4.40
CA ALA A 91 9.31 0.77 -4.20
C ALA A 91 9.81 1.41 -5.50
N SER A 92 10.49 0.62 -6.33
CA SER A 92 11.03 1.04 -7.63
C SER A 92 9.94 1.38 -8.64
N THR A 93 8.75 0.80 -8.49
CA THR A 93 7.64 0.95 -9.42
C THR A 93 6.64 2.02 -9.01
N PHE A 94 6.86 2.72 -7.89
CA PHE A 94 5.99 3.78 -7.39
C PHE A 94 5.82 4.96 -8.35
N VAL A 95 6.94 5.56 -8.80
CA VAL A 95 6.89 6.73 -9.70
C VAL A 95 6.30 6.34 -11.06
N PRO A 96 6.77 5.26 -11.70
CA PRO A 96 6.20 4.83 -12.96
C PRO A 96 4.69 4.54 -12.83
N LEU A 97 4.26 3.81 -11.79
CA LEU A 97 2.85 3.52 -11.53
C LEU A 97 2.00 4.79 -11.42
N CYS A 98 2.44 5.77 -10.62
CA CYS A 98 1.71 7.04 -10.50
C CYS A 98 1.60 7.77 -11.85
N SER A 99 2.67 7.74 -12.65
CA SER A 99 2.68 8.34 -13.99
C SER A 99 1.66 7.66 -14.90
N TYR A 100 1.61 6.32 -14.91
CA TYR A 100 0.65 5.57 -15.70
C TYR A 100 -0.79 5.88 -15.27
N LEU A 101 -1.08 5.84 -13.95
CA LEU A 101 -2.43 6.09 -13.42
C LEU A 101 -2.95 7.48 -13.83
N LEU A 102 -2.05 8.47 -13.87
CA LEU A 102 -2.36 9.84 -14.26
C LEU A 102 -2.55 9.99 -15.77
N GLN A 103 -1.62 9.46 -16.57
CA GLN A 103 -1.63 9.62 -18.03
C GLN A 103 -2.80 8.90 -18.71
N ASN A 104 -3.24 7.77 -18.15
CA ASN A 104 -4.30 6.95 -18.73
C ASN A 104 -5.66 7.15 -18.04
N GLU A 105 -5.79 8.18 -17.20
CA GLU A 105 -7.04 8.51 -16.49
C GLU A 105 -7.69 7.30 -15.79
N VAL A 106 -6.84 6.41 -15.24
CA VAL A 106 -7.27 5.13 -14.67
C VAL A 106 -8.21 5.35 -13.49
N ILE A 107 -7.93 6.35 -12.65
CA ILE A 107 -8.75 6.64 -11.47
C ILE A 107 -10.18 7.05 -11.85
N PRO A 108 -10.41 8.04 -12.73
CA PRO A 108 -11.72 8.31 -13.29
C PRO A 108 -12.40 7.08 -13.90
N LEU A 109 -11.68 6.32 -14.74
CA LEU A 109 -12.22 5.11 -15.38
C LEU A 109 -12.75 4.09 -14.37
N LEU A 110 -11.96 3.81 -13.32
CA LEU A 110 -12.37 2.91 -12.24
C LEU A 110 -13.60 3.44 -11.49
N ALA A 111 -13.65 4.74 -11.24
CA ALA A 111 -14.78 5.36 -10.56
C ALA A 111 -16.08 5.32 -11.40
N GLU A 112 -15.99 5.52 -12.72
CA GLU A 112 -17.12 5.40 -13.66
C GLU A 112 -17.67 3.97 -13.70
N ALA A 113 -16.80 2.97 -13.53
CA ALA A 113 -17.18 1.57 -13.36
C ALA A 113 -17.67 1.21 -11.95
N GLY A 114 -17.80 2.18 -11.05
CA GLY A 114 -18.34 1.98 -9.70
C GLY A 114 -17.31 1.52 -8.67
N HIS A 115 -16.02 1.47 -8.99
CA HIS A 115 -14.98 1.10 -8.03
C HIS A 115 -14.56 2.28 -7.14
N GLY A 116 -14.49 2.01 -5.84
CA GLY A 116 -13.84 2.90 -4.88
C GLY A 116 -12.33 2.66 -4.83
N VAL A 117 -11.52 3.65 -5.22
CA VAL A 117 -10.06 3.57 -5.09
C VAL A 117 -9.60 4.16 -3.75
N ARG A 118 -8.69 3.46 -3.09
CA ARG A 118 -8.00 3.94 -1.88
C ARG A 118 -6.50 3.75 -1.98
N PHE A 119 -5.77 4.80 -1.65
CA PHE A 119 -4.33 4.74 -1.52
C PHE A 119 -3.95 4.55 -0.06
N HIS A 120 -3.01 3.65 0.17
CA HIS A 120 -2.36 3.45 1.46
C HIS A 120 -0.90 3.82 1.30
N THR A 121 -0.39 4.73 2.12
CA THR A 121 1.04 5.06 2.13
C THR A 121 1.59 4.98 3.54
N VAL A 122 2.91 4.90 3.64
CA VAL A 122 3.62 4.72 4.92
C VAL A 122 4.41 5.97 5.24
N ILE A 123 4.34 6.41 6.50
CA ILE A 123 5.24 7.36 7.13
C ILE A 123 5.95 6.64 8.26
N THR A 124 7.29 6.69 8.27
CA THR A 124 8.12 6.06 9.30
C THR A 124 9.04 7.09 9.93
N GLY A 125 9.45 6.86 11.18
CA GLY A 125 10.57 7.59 11.78
C GLY A 125 11.93 7.20 11.19
N GLY A 126 12.98 7.78 11.77
CA GLY A 126 14.36 7.53 11.39
C GLY A 126 14.76 8.18 10.05
N GLN A 127 15.77 7.61 9.40
CA GLN A 127 16.37 8.18 8.18
C GLN A 127 15.42 8.21 6.98
N ALA A 128 14.38 7.36 6.98
CA ALA A 128 13.41 7.27 5.90
C ALA A 128 12.25 8.28 6.02
N LEU A 129 12.18 9.08 7.11
CA LEU A 129 11.12 10.06 7.30
C LEU A 129 11.02 11.09 6.15
N PRO A 130 12.11 11.71 5.66
CA PRO A 130 12.03 12.65 4.55
C PRO A 130 11.51 11.98 3.26
N ASP A 131 12.03 10.81 2.92
CA ASP A 131 11.63 10.06 1.71
C ASP A 131 10.14 9.71 1.75
N THR A 132 9.67 9.19 2.90
CA THR A 132 8.26 8.79 3.05
C THR A 132 7.30 9.97 3.06
N THR A 133 7.71 11.08 3.67
CA THR A 133 6.94 12.33 3.65
C THR A 133 6.81 12.89 2.23
N GLU A 134 7.89 12.89 1.45
CA GLU A 134 7.84 13.32 0.05
C GLU A 134 6.97 12.38 -0.80
N GLY A 135 7.04 11.06 -0.56
CA GLY A 135 6.15 10.10 -1.22
C GLY A 135 4.66 10.40 -0.97
N PHE A 136 4.29 10.74 0.26
CA PHE A 136 2.92 11.16 0.61
C PHE A 136 2.52 12.47 -0.08
N ILE A 137 3.39 13.49 -0.09
CA ILE A 137 3.15 14.76 -0.76
C ILE A 137 2.95 14.54 -2.27
N SER A 138 3.85 13.78 -2.89
CA SER A 138 3.81 13.47 -4.32
C SER A 138 2.50 12.76 -4.70
N LEU A 139 2.08 11.77 -3.92
CA LEU A 139 0.81 11.07 -4.11
C LEU A 139 -0.39 12.03 -4.03
N CYS A 140 -0.45 12.86 -2.99
CA CYS A 140 -1.55 13.82 -2.81
C CYS A 140 -1.60 14.87 -3.91
N ARG A 141 -0.44 15.35 -4.36
CA ARG A 141 -0.31 16.38 -5.38
C ARG A 141 -0.66 15.87 -6.78
N ASN A 142 -0.17 14.69 -7.15
CA ASN A 142 -0.25 14.20 -8.52
C ASN A 142 -1.59 13.51 -8.83
N ILE A 143 -2.27 12.96 -7.83
CA ILE A 143 -3.55 12.26 -8.03
C ILE A 143 -4.57 12.86 -7.05
N PRO A 144 -5.28 13.95 -7.42
CA PRO A 144 -6.01 14.81 -6.49
C PRO A 144 -7.31 14.20 -5.89
N ASP A 145 -7.88 13.16 -6.48
CA ASP A 145 -9.26 12.74 -6.17
C ASP A 145 -9.36 11.41 -5.40
N VAL A 146 -8.23 10.86 -4.95
CA VAL A 146 -8.19 9.56 -4.25
C VAL A 146 -7.96 9.74 -2.75
N PRO A 147 -8.85 9.26 -1.86
CA PRO A 147 -8.60 9.30 -0.42
C PRO A 147 -7.37 8.48 -0.02
N VAL A 148 -6.58 9.01 0.92
CA VAL A 148 -5.31 8.42 1.36
C VAL A 148 -5.40 7.97 2.81
N VAL A 149 -5.13 6.69 3.07
CA VAL A 149 -4.87 6.18 4.41
C VAL A 149 -3.38 6.25 4.67
N VAL A 150 -3.00 6.98 5.72
CA VAL A 150 -1.61 7.13 6.10
C VAL A 150 -1.30 6.20 7.27
N TRP A 151 -0.39 5.28 7.04
CA TRP A 151 0.10 4.35 8.05
C TRP A 151 1.34 4.92 8.73
N ILE A 152 1.25 5.17 10.03
CA ILE A 152 2.38 5.55 10.87
C ILE A 152 3.07 4.26 11.34
N ASN A 153 4.21 3.93 10.73
CA ASN A 153 5.00 2.78 11.15
C ASN A 153 6.10 3.21 12.11
N GLU A 154 5.95 2.88 13.39
CA GLU A 154 6.91 3.25 14.44
C GLU A 154 8.09 2.27 14.56
N TYR A 155 8.23 1.29 13.66
CA TYR A 155 9.32 0.30 13.71
C TYR A 155 10.72 0.96 13.78
N PHE A 156 10.96 2.02 12.99
CA PHE A 156 12.19 2.82 13.03
C PHE A 156 12.08 4.07 13.93
N GLY A 157 11.16 4.04 14.90
CA GLY A 157 10.82 5.15 15.78
C GLY A 157 9.66 6.00 15.27
N ARG A 158 9.21 6.92 16.13
CA ARG A 158 8.12 7.85 15.81
C ARG A 158 8.54 8.85 14.72
N PRO A 159 7.65 9.23 13.79
CA PRO A 159 7.96 10.20 12.74
C PRO A 159 7.96 11.64 13.30
N VAL A 160 9.03 11.99 14.02
CA VAL A 160 9.21 13.32 14.61
C VAL A 160 10.37 14.03 13.92
N ARG A 161 10.14 15.26 13.44
CA ARG A 161 11.17 16.14 12.87
C ARG A 161 11.08 17.52 13.51
N ASN A 162 12.20 18.01 14.04
CA ASN A 162 12.28 19.31 14.74
C ASN A 162 11.23 19.43 15.86
N GLY A 163 11.00 18.36 16.61
CA GLY A 163 10.03 18.31 17.71
C GLY A 163 8.56 18.22 17.29
N LYS A 164 8.26 18.13 15.99
CA LYS A 164 6.89 18.02 15.46
C LYS A 164 6.62 16.61 14.95
N SER A 165 5.47 16.07 15.31
CA SER A 165 4.91 14.85 14.69
C SER A 165 4.57 15.06 13.21
N PHE A 166 4.23 13.98 12.52
CA PHE A 166 3.76 14.05 11.14
C PHE A 166 2.48 14.89 11.02
N GLU A 167 1.54 14.72 11.93
CA GLU A 167 0.25 15.44 12.00
C GLU A 167 0.43 16.95 12.23
N GLU A 168 1.50 17.33 12.92
CA GLU A 168 1.84 18.74 13.14
C GLU A 168 2.60 19.38 11.97
N SER A 169 3.07 18.56 11.02
CA SER A 169 3.88 18.99 9.89
C SER A 169 3.06 19.74 8.83
N ASN A 170 3.74 20.55 8.02
CA ASN A 170 3.12 21.21 6.88
C ASN A 170 2.67 20.19 5.82
N ALA A 171 3.37 19.06 5.67
CA ALA A 171 3.01 18.02 4.72
C ALA A 171 1.59 17.50 5.01
N TYR A 172 1.31 17.15 6.28
CA TYR A 172 -0.01 16.72 6.70
C TYR A 172 -1.05 17.84 6.57
N LYS A 173 -0.77 19.03 7.14
CA LYS A 173 -1.74 20.14 7.16
C LYS A 173 -2.16 20.60 5.77
N THR A 174 -1.23 20.66 4.82
CA THR A 174 -1.53 21.04 3.43
C THR A 174 -2.45 20.03 2.73
N HIS A 175 -2.35 18.75 3.09
CA HIS A 175 -3.09 17.66 2.44
C HIS A 175 -4.10 16.98 3.37
N GLN A 176 -4.49 17.62 4.48
CA GLN A 176 -5.31 17.00 5.52
C GLN A 176 -6.66 16.51 4.97
N ASN A 177 -7.28 17.28 4.07
CA ASN A 177 -8.54 16.92 3.43
C ASN A 177 -8.46 15.64 2.58
N ARG A 178 -7.25 15.20 2.22
CA ARG A 178 -6.99 13.96 1.49
C ARG A 178 -6.79 12.76 2.39
N VAL A 179 -6.49 12.98 3.67
CA VAL A 179 -6.23 11.90 4.62
C VAL A 179 -7.57 11.34 5.10
N HIS A 180 -7.90 10.14 4.61
CA HIS A 180 -9.09 9.41 5.05
C HIS A 180 -8.96 8.89 6.47
N ALA A 181 -7.78 8.37 6.81
CA ALA A 181 -7.48 7.84 8.14
C ALA A 181 -5.98 7.87 8.41
N LEU A 182 -5.64 7.97 9.71
CA LEU A 182 -4.30 7.72 10.24
C LEU A 182 -4.35 6.41 11.01
N VAL A 183 -3.48 5.46 10.65
CA VAL A 183 -3.41 4.15 11.30
C VAL A 183 -2.00 3.94 11.83
N THR A 184 -1.87 3.71 13.13
CA THR A 184 -0.55 3.55 13.76
C THR A 184 -0.22 2.08 13.96
N ILE A 185 0.93 1.66 13.44
CA ILE A 185 1.60 0.40 13.78
C ILE A 185 2.63 0.75 14.87
N PRO A 186 2.31 0.51 16.15
CA PRO A 186 3.15 0.95 17.26
C PRO A 186 4.46 0.17 17.29
N ALA A 187 5.49 0.77 17.89
CA ALA A 187 6.72 0.04 18.19
C ALA A 187 6.41 -1.05 19.21
N VAL A 188 6.74 -2.30 18.88
CA VAL A 188 6.54 -3.46 19.77
C VAL A 188 7.84 -3.81 20.47
N LYS A 189 7.75 -4.22 21.75
CA LYS A 189 8.93 -4.65 22.50
C LYS A 189 9.46 -5.97 21.92
N PRO A 190 10.76 -6.06 21.57
CA PRO A 190 11.35 -7.26 21.01
C PRO A 190 11.18 -8.50 21.90
N GLU A 191 11.14 -8.37 23.23
CA GLU A 191 11.06 -9.53 24.13
C GLU A 191 9.68 -10.19 24.20
N THR A 192 8.65 -9.59 23.61
CA THR A 192 7.26 -10.10 23.69
C THR A 192 6.70 -10.28 22.28
N PHE A 193 5.73 -9.43 21.90
CA PHE A 193 5.04 -9.44 20.62
C PHE A 193 5.97 -9.28 19.41
N GLY A 194 7.16 -8.70 19.62
CA GLY A 194 8.16 -8.54 18.57
C GLY A 194 8.68 -9.86 18.00
N ARG A 195 8.87 -10.91 18.81
CA ARG A 195 9.37 -12.20 18.32
C ARG A 195 8.37 -12.91 17.42
N ASP A 196 7.11 -12.95 17.84
CA ASP A 196 6.06 -13.61 17.06
C ASP A 196 5.84 -12.87 15.75
N MET A 197 5.77 -11.54 15.77
CA MET A 197 5.71 -10.72 14.55
C MET A 197 6.92 -10.91 13.64
N GLU A 198 8.13 -10.94 14.20
CA GLU A 198 9.35 -11.15 13.41
C GLU A 198 9.34 -12.54 12.76
N GLN A 199 8.94 -13.58 13.50
CA GLN A 199 8.79 -14.92 12.97
C GLN A 199 7.70 -14.98 11.88
N MET A 200 6.57 -14.31 12.10
CA MET A 200 5.46 -14.21 11.15
C MET A 200 5.94 -13.67 9.82
N LEU A 201 6.62 -12.53 9.88
CA LEU A 201 7.09 -11.81 8.70
C LEU A 201 8.21 -12.57 7.99
N LYS A 202 9.17 -13.15 8.73
CA LYS A 202 10.26 -13.94 8.15
C LYS A 202 9.77 -15.20 7.45
N ARG A 203 8.67 -15.80 7.94
CA ARG A 203 8.12 -17.04 7.40
C ARG A 203 6.93 -16.81 6.47
N HIS A 204 6.54 -15.55 6.24
CA HIS A 204 5.37 -15.17 5.45
C HIS A 204 4.08 -15.88 5.93
N LEU A 205 3.85 -15.86 7.23
CA LEU A 205 2.69 -16.47 7.88
C LEU A 205 1.62 -15.42 8.20
N THR A 206 0.37 -15.85 8.31
CA THR A 206 -0.73 -15.06 8.88
C THR A 206 -0.78 -15.21 10.40
N PHE A 207 -1.58 -14.38 11.07
CA PHE A 207 -1.87 -14.50 12.50
C PHE A 207 -2.49 -15.86 12.87
N ALA A 208 -3.21 -16.49 11.95
CA ALA A 208 -3.81 -17.81 12.16
C ALA A 208 -2.82 -18.97 12.00
N GLU A 209 -1.61 -18.71 11.47
CA GLU A 209 -0.57 -19.70 11.20
C GLU A 209 0.59 -19.66 12.21
N ILE A 210 0.54 -18.76 13.20
CA ILE A 210 1.49 -18.66 14.32
C ILE A 210 1.02 -19.44 15.55
#